data_AF-A0A819JG58-F1
#
_entry.id   AF-A0A819JG58-F1
#
_cell.length_a   1.000
_cell.length_b   1.000
_cell.length_c   1.000
_cell.angle_alpha   90.00
_cell.angle_beta   90.00
_cell.angle_gamma   90.00
#
_symmetry.space_group_name_H-M   'P 1'
#
loop_
_entity.id
_entity.type
_entity.pdbx_description
1 polymer ?
#
loop_
_entity_poly.entity_id
_entity_poly.type
_entity_poly.pdbx_seq_one_letter_code
_entity_poly.pdbx_strand_id
1 'polypeptide(L)' 'IAQSDLALEQRQYYLNETKLTTAYKQFIYDLAMSLTNDTTMIDKDSQDIYEFEKKLSIVIYYYIF' A
#
# COMPACT_ATOMS: atom_id res chain seq x y z
N ILE A 1 14.60 4.07 15.84
CA ILE A 1 14.19 3.40 14.58
C ILE A 1 13.42 4.47 13.82
N ALA A 2 13.92 4.93 12.67
CA ALA A 2 13.18 5.93 11.88
C ALA A 2 11.81 5.33 11.56
N GLN A 3 10.75 6.03 11.96
CA GLN A 3 9.38 5.63 11.65
C GLN A 3 9.27 5.69 10.13
N SER A 4 9.06 4.53 9.50
CA SER A 4 8.86 4.45 8.06
C SER A 4 7.55 5.19 7.75
N ASP A 5 7.59 6.18 6.85
CA ASP A 5 6.38 6.84 6.32
C ASP A 5 5.50 5.90 5.45
N LEU A 6 5.87 4.62 5.37
CA LEU A 6 5.10 3.56 4.72
C LEU A 6 4.17 2.87 5.71
N ALA A 7 2.95 2.55 5.25
CA ALA A 7 1.98 1.80 6.05
C ALA A 7 2.47 0.39 6.43
N LEU A 8 3.18 -0.30 5.54
CA LEU A 8 3.92 -1.50 5.90
C LEU A 8 5.35 -1.11 6.28
N GLU A 9 5.73 -1.39 7.52
CA GLU A 9 6.98 -0.90 8.12
C GLU A 9 8.27 -1.32 7.38
N GLN A 10 8.19 -2.36 6.55
CA GLN A 10 9.36 -2.91 5.86
C GLN A 10 9.09 -3.02 4.36
N ARG A 11 10.02 -2.48 3.56
CA ARG A 11 10.02 -2.55 2.08
C ARG A 11 9.79 -3.98 1.56
N GLN A 12 10.31 -4.98 2.24
CA GLN A 12 10.18 -6.38 1.82
C GLN A 12 8.73 -6.84 1.68
N TYR A 13 7.78 -6.24 2.41
CA TYR A 13 6.36 -6.54 2.27
C TYR A 13 5.73 -6.00 0.98
N TYR A 14 6.33 -4.97 0.36
CA TYR A 14 5.91 -4.44 -0.94
C TYR A 14 6.57 -5.15 -2.13
N LEU A 15 7.75 -5.75 -1.91
CA LEU A 15 8.52 -6.46 -2.94
C LEU A 15 8.11 -7.93 -3.08
N ASN A 16 7.78 -8.58 -1.96
CA ASN A 16 7.41 -9.98 -1.93
C ASN A 16 5.91 -10.09 -1.67
N GLU A 17 5.21 -10.88 -2.47
CA GLU A 17 3.80 -11.15 -2.22
C GLU A 17 3.68 -12.11 -1.03
N THR A 18 3.22 -11.57 0.10
CA THR A 18 3.02 -12.31 1.35
C THR A 18 1.54 -12.27 1.76
N LYS A 19 1.15 -13.12 2.71
CA LYS A 19 -0.19 -13.04 3.32
C LYS A 19 -0.48 -11.66 3.90
N LEU A 20 0.52 -10.97 4.45
CA LEU A 20 0.38 -9.60 4.96
C LEU A 20 0.13 -8.61 3.83
N THR A 21 0.87 -8.73 2.72
CA THR A 21 0.67 -7.91 1.52
C THR A 21 -0.73 -8.07 0.95
N THR A 22 -1.22 -9.30 0.84
CA THR A 22 -2.59 -9.60 0.38
C THR A 22 -3.63 -9.00 1.33
N ALA A 23 -3.45 -9.17 2.64
CA ALA A 23 -4.36 -8.59 3.63
C ALA A 23 -4.36 -7.04 3.58
N TYR A 24 -3.21 -6.43 3.32
CA TYR A 24 -3.10 -4.98 3.19
C TYR A 24 -3.81 -4.43 1.95
N LYS A 25 -3.67 -5.08 0.79
CA LYS A 25 -4.44 -4.73 -0.42
C LYS A 25 -5.95 -4.79 -0.17
N GLN A 26 -6.42 -5.84 0.51
CA GLN A 26 -7.83 -5.97 0.88
C GLN A 26 -8.27 -4.87 1.85
N PHE A 27 -7.42 -4.53 2.83
CA PHE A 27 -7.70 -3.45 3.77
C PHE A 27 -7.88 -2.09 3.06
N ILE A 28 -7.03 -1.75 2.08
CA ILE A 28 -7.17 -0.51 1.29
C ILE A 28 -8.53 -0.50 0.57
N TYR A 29 -8.91 -1.62 -0.04
CA TYR A 29 -10.20 -1.77 -0.72
C TYR A 29 -11.39 -1.59 0.23
N ASP A 30 -11.38 -2.29 1.37
CA ASP A 30 -12.46 -2.21 2.36
C ASP A 30 -12.59 -0.80 2.95
N LEU A 31 -11.45 -0.12 3.16
CA LEU A 31 -11.42 1.27 3.60
C LEU A 31 -12.02 2.19 2.54
N ALA A 32 -11.65 2.05 1.27
CA ALA A 32 -12.20 2.83 0.17
C ALA A 32 -13.72 2.62 0.05
N MET A 33 -14.19 1.37 0.12
CA MET A 33 -15.62 1.01 0.18
C MET A 33 -16.36 1.68 1.34
N SER A 34 -15.70 1.89 2.48
CA SER A 34 -16.33 2.53 3.64
C SER A 34 -16.46 4.06 3.51
N LEU A 35 -15.69 4.69 2.63
CA LEU A 35 -15.57 6.15 2.51
C LEU A 35 -16.39 6.73 1.35
N THR A 36 -16.82 5.92 0.39
CA THR A 36 -17.57 6.39 -0.78
C THR A 36 -18.77 5.48 -1.09
N ASN A 37 -19.85 6.08 -1.59
CA ASN A 37 -21.00 5.35 -2.14
C ASN A 37 -20.81 5.02 -3.63
N ASP A 38 -19.79 5.60 -4.27
CA ASP A 38 -19.44 5.34 -5.66
C ASP A 38 -18.38 4.23 -5.74
N THR A 39 -18.82 3.04 -6.15
CA THR A 39 -17.97 1.86 -6.23
C THR A 39 -17.34 1.65 -7.60
N THR A 40 -17.59 2.55 -8.56
CA THR A 40 -17.28 2.32 -9.98
C THR A 40 -15.77 2.21 -10.25
N MET A 41 -14.94 2.83 -9.39
CA MET A 41 -13.48 2.90 -9.57
C MET A 41 -12.68 2.34 -8.39
N ILE A 42 -13.34 1.80 -7.35
CA ILE A 42 -12.65 1.42 -6.10
C ILE A 42 -11.56 0.38 -6.32
N ASP A 43 -11.80 -0.64 -7.16
CA ASP A 43 -10.79 -1.64 -7.49
C ASP A 43 -9.52 -1.00 -8.06
N LYS A 44 -9.71 -0.06 -9.00
CA LYS A 44 -8.62 0.63 -9.67
C LYS A 44 -7.90 1.58 -8.72
N ASP A 45 -8.64 2.40 -7.99
CA ASP A 45 -8.08 3.40 -7.09
C ASP A 45 -7.29 2.74 -5.95
N SER A 46 -7.83 1.64 -5.39
CA SER A 46 -7.15 0.86 -4.35
C SER A 46 -5.85 0.23 -4.86
N GLN A 47 -5.87 -0.27 -6.09
CA GLN A 47 -4.67 -0.81 -6.74
C GLN A 47 -3.64 0.30 -7.03
N ASP A 48 -4.07 1.47 -7.49
CA ASP A 48 -3.20 2.62 -7.78
C ASP A 48 -2.54 3.17 -6.51
N ILE A 49 -3.27 3.21 -5.38
CA ILE A 49 -2.72 3.55 -4.05
C ILE A 49 -1.63 2.56 -3.65
N TYR A 50 -1.89 1.26 -3.77
CA TYR A 50 -0.90 0.24 -3.42
C TYR A 50 0.36 0.34 -4.29
N GLU A 51 0.21 0.53 -5.62
CA GLU A 51 1.35 0.68 -6.53
C GLU A 51 2.14 1.97 -6.27
N PHE A 52 1.47 3.05 -5.85
CA PHE A 52 2.15 4.26 -5.40
C PHE A 52 3.02 3.99 -4.15
N GLU A 53 2.45 3.38 -3.10
CA GLU A 53 3.21 3.06 -1.88
C GLU A 53 4.38 2.12 -2.16
N LYS A 54 4.19 1.13 -3.05
CA LYS A 54 5.27 0.25 -3.49
C LYS A 54 6.41 1.03 -4.11
N LYS A 55 6.14 1.99 -5.01
CA LYS A 55 7.19 2.86 -5.59
C LYS A 55 7.82 3.74 -4.52
N LEU A 56 7.04 4.31 -3.62
CA LEU A 56 7.52 5.11 -2.50
C LEU A 56 8.49 4.30 -1.62
N SER A 57 8.20 3.02 -1.37
CA SER A 57 9.08 2.14 -0.57
C SER A 57 10.47 1.96 -1.20
N ILE A 58 10.55 1.99 -2.53
CA ILE A 58 11.81 1.91 -3.26
C ILE A 58 12.58 3.23 -3.10
N VAL A 59 11.91 4.36 -3.26
CA VAL A 59 12.52 5.69 -3.11
C VAL A 59 13.08 5.88 -1.70
N ILE A 60 12.27 5.62 -0.66
CA ILE A 60 12.68 5.75 0.75
C ILE A 60 13.94 4.91 1.04
N TYR A 61 14.02 3.68 0.50
CA TYR A 61 15.19 2.83 0.67
C TYR A 61 16.47 3.46 0.09
N TYR A 62 16.43 3.99 -1.13
CA TYR A 62 17.62 4.57 -1.78
C TYR A 62 18.08 5.91 -1.19
N TYR A 63 17.17 6.67 -0.57
CA TYR A 63 17.51 7.99 -0.03
C TYR A 63 17.88 7.96 1.46
N ILE A 64 17.49 6.91 2.19
CA ILE A 64 17.77 6.77 3.63
C ILE A 64 18.95 5.82 3.90
N PHE A 65 19.20 4.81 3.05
CA PHE A 65 20.23 3.78 3.24
C PHE A 65 21.20 3.70 2.07
#